data_AF-A0A7X0VSV2-F1
#
_entry.id   AF-A0A7X0VSV2-F1
#
_cell.length_a   1.000
_cell.length_b   1.000
_cell.length_c   1.000
_cell.angle_alpha   90.00
_cell.angle_beta   90.00
_cell.angle_gamma   90.00
#
_symmetry.space_group_name_H-M   'P 1'
#
loop_
_entity.id
_entity.type
_entity.pdbx_description
1 polymer ?
#
loop_
_entity_poly.entity_id
_entity_poly.type
_entity_poly.pdbx_seq_one_letter_code
_entity_poly.pdbx_strand_id
1 'polypeptide(L)'
;MKNNKVEINDIDLNTARKVNKELALEEMFLPIKIEGNNLIVIGVKSNERIIEYLNFIFALEIDFIKIESEVIQNIIDGVFSGESQNLHESFIEKAIKLKASDVHVEPMENEVLIRIRTDGKLSLDRKIKHSEYKVLLSKIKIIANMDITEKRRPQDGKYNLKLNNNSYDLRVSTILTVYGEKLVIRILYGMRFNFSLDKIHLTEYQLKKLMRIISFKNGLVIINGPTGSGKSTTLYSILQTINNEEINITTLEDPVEVIIPGINQISLNRKANIDFATGLRSILRQNTSVRKESRR
;
A
#
# COMPACT_ATOMS: atom_id res chain seq x y z
N MET A 1 3.20 38.93 -1.22
CA MET A 1 2.39 38.01 -2.06
C MET A 1 2.03 36.82 -1.19
N LYS A 2 0.75 36.66 -0.83
CA LYS A 2 0.31 35.46 -0.08
C LYS A 2 0.47 34.27 -1.02
N ASN A 3 1.33 33.32 -0.66
CA ASN A 3 1.37 32.00 -1.30
C ASN A 3 0.04 31.31 -1.03
N ASN A 4 -0.97 31.53 -1.89
CA ASN A 4 -2.21 30.77 -1.88
C ASN A 4 -1.91 29.35 -2.38
N LYS A 5 -1.36 28.52 -1.49
CA LYS A 5 -1.38 27.07 -1.69
C LYS A 5 -2.85 26.64 -1.59
N VAL A 6 -3.49 26.46 -2.73
CA VAL A 6 -4.79 25.79 -2.81
C VAL A 6 -4.54 24.33 -2.47
N GLU A 7 -5.10 23.86 -1.35
CA GLU A 7 -5.01 22.47 -0.97
C GLU A 7 -6.20 21.68 -1.52
N ILE A 8 -6.03 20.38 -1.76
CA ILE A 8 -7.13 19.48 -2.15
C ILE A 8 -8.28 19.54 -1.13
N ASN A 9 -7.98 19.88 0.13
CA ASN A 9 -8.96 20.10 1.20
C ASN A 9 -10.03 21.13 0.82
N ASP A 10 -9.66 22.18 0.07
CA ASP A 10 -10.52 23.32 -0.26
C ASP A 10 -11.48 23.05 -1.43
N ILE A 11 -11.37 21.89 -2.07
CA ILE A 11 -12.12 21.55 -3.28
C ILE A 11 -13.43 20.87 -2.89
N ASP A 12 -14.55 21.47 -3.31
CA ASP A 12 -15.87 20.87 -3.36
C ASP A 12 -16.06 20.10 -4.67
N LEU A 13 -16.19 18.78 -4.56
CA LEU A 13 -16.39 17.90 -5.71
C LEU A 13 -17.67 18.20 -6.50
N ASN A 14 -18.73 18.71 -5.85
CA ASN A 14 -19.98 19.01 -6.54
C ASN A 14 -19.83 20.24 -7.45
N THR A 15 -19.07 21.23 -7.00
CA THR A 15 -18.67 22.38 -7.82
C THR A 15 -17.68 21.96 -8.90
N ALA A 16 -16.60 21.28 -8.53
CA ALA A 16 -15.50 20.96 -9.43
C ALA A 16 -15.88 20.03 -10.58
N ARG A 17 -16.84 19.11 -10.36
CA ARG A 17 -17.27 18.17 -11.40
C ARG A 17 -18.53 18.59 -12.16
N LYS A 18 -18.94 19.86 -12.08
CA LYS A 18 -19.90 20.44 -13.02
C LYS A 18 -19.28 20.75 -14.39
N VAL A 19 -17.95 20.79 -14.46
CA VAL A 19 -17.21 20.97 -15.72
C VAL A 19 -16.70 19.64 -16.26
N ASN A 20 -16.50 19.57 -17.58
CA ASN A 20 -15.96 18.39 -18.25
C ASN A 20 -14.44 18.26 -17.98
N LYS A 21 -13.97 17.04 -17.68
CA LYS A 21 -12.54 16.74 -17.46
C LYS A 21 -11.64 17.10 -18.64
N GLU A 22 -12.03 16.75 -19.86
CA GLU A 22 -11.26 17.03 -21.09
C GLU A 22 -11.06 18.53 -21.25
N LEU A 23 -12.14 19.29 -21.14
CA LEU A 23 -12.08 20.75 -21.20
C LEU A 23 -11.23 21.35 -20.08
N ALA A 24 -11.36 20.84 -18.85
CA ALA A 24 -10.55 21.27 -17.71
C ALA A 24 -9.05 21.04 -17.93
N LEU A 25 -8.68 19.91 -18.54
CA LEU A 25 -7.29 19.57 -18.87
C LEU A 25 -6.76 20.38 -20.06
N GLU A 26 -7.55 20.55 -21.11
CA GLU A 26 -7.17 21.31 -22.32
C GLU A 26 -6.91 22.78 -21.98
N GLU A 27 -7.81 23.38 -21.21
CA GLU A 27 -7.76 24.81 -20.85
C GLU A 27 -7.09 25.06 -19.49
N MET A 28 -6.67 24.00 -18.79
CA MET A 28 -5.94 24.03 -17.52
C MET A 28 -6.61 24.91 -16.44
N PHE A 29 -7.89 24.65 -16.17
CA PHE A 29 -8.68 25.32 -15.14
C PHE A 29 -9.58 24.35 -14.36
N LEU A 30 -10.02 24.76 -13.16
CA LEU A 30 -10.99 24.02 -12.36
C LEU A 30 -11.76 24.96 -11.41
N PRO A 31 -13.10 24.97 -11.41
CA PRO A 31 -13.87 25.60 -10.34
C PRO A 31 -13.73 24.77 -9.06
N ILE A 32 -13.42 25.39 -7.92
CA ILE A 32 -13.10 24.63 -6.68
C ILE A 32 -14.17 24.75 -5.60
N LYS A 33 -14.83 25.89 -5.47
CA LYS A 33 -15.90 26.11 -4.48
C LYS A 33 -16.71 27.36 -4.81
N ILE A 34 -17.88 27.46 -4.18
CA ILE A 34 -18.73 28.65 -4.22
C ILE A 34 -18.70 29.30 -2.83
N GLU A 35 -18.40 30.60 -2.79
CA GLU A 35 -18.41 31.42 -1.57
C GLU A 35 -19.33 32.62 -1.78
N GLY A 36 -20.52 32.59 -1.16
CA GLY A 36 -21.52 33.64 -1.37
C GLY A 36 -21.99 33.70 -2.83
N ASN A 37 -21.71 34.82 -3.51
CA ASN A 37 -22.05 35.02 -4.92
C ASN A 37 -20.87 34.74 -5.87
N ASN A 38 -19.76 34.22 -5.34
CA ASN A 38 -18.51 34.08 -6.10
C ASN A 38 -18.17 32.60 -6.30
N LEU A 39 -17.83 32.25 -7.54
CA LEU A 39 -17.23 30.99 -7.93
C LEU A 39 -15.71 31.14 -7.89
N ILE A 40 -15.07 30.44 -6.97
CA ILE A 40 -13.61 30.39 -6.91
C ILE A 40 -13.10 29.40 -7.95
N VAL A 41 -12.23 29.85 -8.85
CA VAL A 41 -11.67 29.07 -9.96
C VAL A 41 -10.16 29.11 -9.89
N ILE A 42 -9.50 27.97 -10.07
CA ILE A 42 -8.04 27.89 -10.20
C ILE A 42 -7.67 27.59 -11.64
N GLY A 43 -6.52 28.08 -12.11
CA GLY A 43 -6.00 27.68 -13.42
C GLY A 43 -4.74 28.44 -13.84
N VAL A 44 -4.22 28.13 -15.02
CA VAL A 44 -2.98 28.75 -15.54
C VAL A 44 -3.22 30.15 -16.07
N LYS A 45 -4.35 30.35 -16.76
CA LYS A 45 -4.75 31.63 -17.35
C LYS A 45 -6.26 31.70 -17.47
N SER A 46 -6.84 32.86 -17.18
CA SER A 46 -8.23 33.18 -17.51
C SER A 46 -8.33 33.62 -18.98
N ASN A 47 -9.33 33.10 -19.70
CA ASN A 47 -9.71 33.58 -21.04
C ASN A 47 -11.23 33.79 -21.11
N GLU A 48 -11.70 34.57 -22.08
CA GLU A 48 -13.14 34.89 -22.24
C GLU A 48 -13.98 33.62 -22.40
N ARG A 49 -13.48 32.63 -23.16
CA ARG A 49 -14.14 31.34 -23.38
C ARG A 49 -14.44 30.59 -22.07
N ILE A 50 -13.47 30.50 -21.16
CA ILE A 50 -13.63 29.85 -19.84
C ILE A 50 -14.63 30.64 -18.99
N ILE A 51 -14.54 31.97 -19.00
CA ILE A 51 -15.42 32.85 -18.22
C ILE A 51 -16.87 32.69 -18.69
N GLU A 52 -17.13 32.74 -20.00
CA GLU A 52 -18.46 32.53 -20.57
C GLU A 52 -19.02 31.15 -20.25
N TYR A 53 -18.19 30.10 -20.39
CA TYR A 53 -18.57 28.72 -20.07
C TYR A 53 -18.96 28.56 -18.59
N LEU A 54 -18.17 29.12 -17.68
CA LEU A 54 -18.44 29.05 -16.25
C LEU A 54 -19.65 29.91 -15.86
N ASN A 55 -19.80 31.10 -16.44
CA ASN A 55 -20.99 31.93 -16.25
C ASN A 55 -22.27 31.22 -16.69
N PHE A 56 -22.22 30.49 -17.80
CA PHE A 56 -23.35 29.68 -18.27
C PHE A 56 -23.75 28.58 -17.28
N ILE A 57 -22.78 27.91 -16.65
CA ILE A 57 -23.05 26.79 -15.74
C ILE A 57 -23.48 27.26 -14.35
N PHE A 58 -22.87 28.33 -13.84
CA PHE A 58 -22.98 28.72 -12.44
C PHE A 58 -23.81 29.98 -12.23
N ALA A 59 -23.85 30.91 -13.19
CA ALA A 59 -24.47 32.24 -13.07
C ALA A 59 -23.98 33.01 -11.82
N LEU A 60 -22.67 32.95 -11.55
CA LEU A 60 -22.00 33.59 -10.40
C LEU A 60 -20.83 34.46 -10.87
N GLU A 61 -20.37 35.38 -10.02
CA GLU A 61 -19.13 36.12 -10.28
C GLU A 61 -17.91 35.20 -10.18
N ILE A 62 -16.91 35.38 -11.03
CA ILE A 62 -15.76 34.46 -11.09
C ILE A 62 -14.53 35.10 -10.44
N ASP A 63 -14.05 34.47 -9.38
CA ASP A 63 -12.78 34.79 -8.73
C ASP A 63 -11.69 33.81 -9.19
N PHE A 64 -10.84 34.24 -10.12
CA PHE A 64 -9.80 33.39 -10.71
C PHE A 64 -8.46 33.50 -9.96
N ILE A 65 -7.94 32.37 -9.50
CA ILE A 65 -6.67 32.21 -8.82
C ILE A 65 -5.68 31.53 -9.76
N LYS A 66 -4.60 32.25 -10.09
CA LYS A 66 -3.55 31.73 -10.96
C LYS A 66 -2.65 30.72 -10.23
N ILE A 67 -2.44 29.55 -10.83
CA ILE A 67 -1.51 28.52 -10.34
C ILE A 67 -0.65 27.92 -11.47
N GLU A 68 0.38 27.16 -11.10
CA GLU A 68 1.29 26.51 -12.04
C GLU A 68 0.63 25.32 -12.77
N SER A 69 1.04 25.07 -14.02
CA SER A 69 0.46 24.03 -14.88
C SER A 69 0.56 22.61 -14.30
N GLU A 70 1.71 22.27 -13.73
CA GLU A 70 1.91 20.96 -13.11
C GLU A 70 1.01 20.76 -11.88
N VAL A 71 0.77 21.83 -11.11
CA VAL A 71 -0.07 21.79 -9.92
C VAL A 71 -1.55 21.63 -10.31
N ILE A 72 -2.05 22.41 -11.26
CA ILE A 72 -3.45 22.29 -11.71
C ILE A 72 -3.72 20.92 -12.32
N GLN A 73 -2.80 20.39 -13.12
CA GLN A 73 -2.96 19.08 -13.75
C GLN A 73 -3.12 17.97 -12.69
N ASN A 74 -2.25 17.98 -11.68
CA ASN A 74 -2.35 17.04 -10.56
C ASN A 74 -3.68 17.16 -9.79
N ILE A 75 -4.19 18.39 -9.62
CA ILE A 75 -5.48 18.63 -8.95
C ILE A 75 -6.65 18.11 -9.80
N ILE A 76 -6.68 18.43 -11.10
CA ILE A 76 -7.73 17.95 -12.02
C ILE A 76 -7.73 16.42 -12.04
N ASP A 77 -6.56 15.80 -12.20
CA ASP A 77 -6.45 14.35 -12.18
C ASP A 77 -6.94 13.76 -10.85
N GLY A 78 -6.58 14.37 -9.72
CA GLY A 78 -7.10 13.98 -8.41
C GLY A 78 -8.62 14.03 -8.33
N VAL A 79 -9.23 15.15 -8.75
CA VAL A 79 -10.67 15.41 -8.68
C VAL A 79 -11.47 14.45 -9.55
N PHE A 80 -11.03 14.19 -10.79
CA PHE A 80 -11.76 13.33 -11.73
C PHE A 80 -11.34 11.85 -11.68
N SER A 81 -10.32 11.49 -10.92
CA SER A 81 -9.85 10.09 -10.86
C SER A 81 -10.89 9.09 -10.37
N GLY A 82 -11.92 9.54 -9.62
CA GLY A 82 -13.02 8.71 -9.15
C GLY A 82 -13.82 8.01 -10.27
N GLU A 83 -13.79 8.57 -11.48
CA GLU A 83 -14.50 8.05 -12.67
C GLU A 83 -13.72 6.93 -13.39
N SER A 84 -12.47 6.66 -12.99
CA SER A 84 -11.64 5.64 -13.63
C SER A 84 -12.12 4.22 -13.30
N GLN A 85 -12.21 3.36 -14.33
CA GLN A 85 -12.49 1.93 -14.17
C GLN A 85 -11.49 1.24 -13.23
N ASN A 86 -10.26 1.76 -13.15
CA ASN A 86 -9.15 1.20 -12.36
C ASN A 86 -8.84 2.03 -11.10
N LEU A 87 -9.82 2.75 -10.54
CA LEU A 87 -9.62 3.55 -9.32
C LEU A 87 -8.96 2.75 -8.18
N HIS A 88 -9.38 1.49 -7.99
CA HIS A 88 -8.83 0.58 -6.97
C HIS A 88 -7.32 0.32 -7.10
N GLU A 89 -6.77 0.28 -8.31
CA GLU A 89 -5.32 0.12 -8.53
C GLU A 89 -4.61 1.47 -8.43
N SER A 90 -5.17 2.52 -9.03
CA SER A 90 -4.53 3.84 -9.16
C SER A 90 -3.99 4.42 -7.84
N PHE A 91 -4.79 4.44 -6.77
CA PHE A 91 -4.31 5.00 -5.50
C PHE A 91 -3.37 4.05 -4.74
N ILE A 92 -3.50 2.72 -4.94
CA ILE A 92 -2.61 1.74 -4.33
C ILE A 92 -1.23 1.83 -4.99
N GLU A 93 -1.17 1.94 -6.31
CA GLU A 93 0.08 2.16 -7.06
C GLU A 93 0.76 3.46 -6.63
N LYS A 94 -0.01 4.54 -6.51
CA LYS A 94 0.52 5.82 -6.00
C LYS A 94 1.08 5.66 -4.58
N ALA A 95 0.35 5.01 -3.68
CA ALA A 95 0.82 4.73 -2.32
C ALA A 95 2.10 3.88 -2.31
N ILE A 96 2.21 2.88 -3.18
CA ILE A 96 3.41 2.06 -3.36
C ILE A 96 4.59 2.91 -3.83
N LYS A 97 4.38 3.77 -4.84
CA LYS A 97 5.41 4.69 -5.38
C LYS A 97 5.92 5.65 -4.29
N LEU A 98 5.03 6.08 -3.40
CA LEU A 98 5.33 6.93 -2.25
C LEU A 98 5.92 6.17 -1.04
N LYS A 99 6.10 4.84 -1.14
CA LYS A 99 6.57 3.99 -0.03
C LYS A 99 5.70 4.11 1.23
N ALA A 100 4.39 4.26 1.05
CA ALA A 100 3.42 4.41 2.13
C ALA A 100 3.17 3.13 2.94
N SER A 101 2.96 3.25 4.25
CA SER A 101 2.63 2.11 5.11
C SER A 101 1.15 1.70 5.01
N ASP A 102 0.25 2.67 4.88
CA ASP A 102 -1.18 2.44 4.90
C ASP A 102 -1.90 3.39 3.94
N VAL A 103 -2.98 2.91 3.33
CA VAL A 103 -3.99 3.71 2.65
C VAL A 103 -5.27 3.66 3.46
N HIS A 104 -5.88 4.81 3.68
CA HIS A 104 -7.14 4.97 4.39
C HIS A 104 -8.18 5.51 3.41
N VAL A 105 -9.34 4.85 3.34
CA VAL A 105 -10.50 5.33 2.60
C VAL A 105 -11.65 5.51 3.60
N GLU A 106 -12.04 6.76 3.81
CA GLU A 106 -12.83 7.17 4.95
C GLU A 106 -14.07 7.95 4.49
N PRO A 107 -15.26 7.33 4.58
CA PRO A 107 -16.50 8.03 4.33
C PRO A 107 -16.73 9.14 5.36
N MET A 108 -17.01 10.34 4.86
CA MET A 108 -17.48 11.50 5.61
C MET A 108 -18.93 11.78 5.21
N GLU A 109 -19.53 12.83 5.79
CA GLU A 109 -20.92 13.19 5.52
C GLU A 109 -21.22 13.37 4.03
N ASN A 110 -20.42 14.18 3.32
CA ASN A 110 -20.71 14.57 1.93
C ASN A 110 -19.77 13.92 0.91
N GLU A 111 -18.62 13.43 1.35
CA GLU A 111 -17.55 12.93 0.49
C GLU A 111 -16.82 11.75 1.12
N VAL A 112 -15.95 11.10 0.36
CA VAL A 112 -15.07 10.05 0.86
C VAL A 112 -13.63 10.50 0.66
N LEU A 113 -12.86 10.49 1.75
CA LEU A 113 -11.47 10.90 1.75
C LEU A 113 -10.58 9.69 1.52
N ILE A 114 -9.65 9.78 0.55
CA ILE A 114 -8.55 8.82 0.41
C ILE A 114 -7.29 9.49 0.94
N ARG A 115 -6.73 8.93 2.01
CA ARG A 115 -5.51 9.42 2.66
C ARG A 115 -4.42 8.36 2.60
N ILE A 116 -3.19 8.79 2.45
CA ILE A 116 -2.01 7.94 2.38
C ILE A 116 -1.12 8.24 3.58
N ARG A 117 -0.61 7.20 4.24
CA ARG A 117 0.36 7.33 5.34
C ARG A 117 1.77 7.10 4.86
N THR A 118 2.61 8.13 4.92
CA THR A 118 4.05 8.07 4.65
C THR A 118 4.81 8.56 5.88
N ASP A 119 5.86 7.84 6.28
CA ASP A 119 6.70 8.19 7.45
C ASP A 119 5.90 8.53 8.72
N GLY A 120 4.82 7.77 8.95
CA GLY A 120 3.90 7.94 10.07
C GLY A 120 2.86 9.07 9.90
N LYS A 121 3.03 9.98 8.93
CA LYS A 121 2.13 11.11 8.68
C LYS A 121 1.06 10.75 7.68
N LEU A 122 -0.18 11.15 7.97
CA LEU A 122 -1.32 11.02 7.07
C LEU A 122 -1.46 12.29 6.22
N SER A 123 -1.56 12.12 4.91
CA SER A 123 -1.84 13.20 3.96
C SER A 123 -3.04 12.87 3.08
N LEU A 124 -3.88 13.87 2.77
CA LEU A 124 -4.99 13.70 1.82
C LEU A 124 -4.42 13.50 0.41
N ASP A 125 -4.82 12.41 -0.24
CA ASP A 125 -4.47 12.12 -1.63
C ASP A 125 -5.52 12.66 -2.59
N ARG A 126 -6.79 12.33 -2.33
CA ARG A 126 -7.93 12.75 -3.15
C ARG A 126 -9.25 12.60 -2.41
N LYS A 127 -10.28 13.21 -2.99
CA LYS A 127 -11.68 13.11 -2.56
C LYS A 127 -12.47 12.39 -3.66
N ILE A 128 -13.40 11.51 -3.27
CA ILE A 128 -14.32 10.83 -4.19
C ILE A 128 -15.77 10.90 -3.69
N LYS A 129 -16.73 10.68 -4.57
CA LYS A 129 -18.16 10.63 -4.21
C LYS A 129 -18.49 9.27 -3.57
N HIS A 130 -19.52 9.26 -2.73
CA HIS A 130 -20.05 8.03 -2.10
C HIS A 130 -20.45 6.94 -3.12
N SER A 131 -20.98 7.33 -4.27
CA SER A 131 -21.33 6.40 -5.36
C SER A 131 -20.10 5.66 -5.89
N GLU A 132 -19.00 6.38 -6.10
CA GLU A 132 -17.71 5.84 -6.55
C GLU A 132 -17.12 4.92 -5.50
N TYR A 133 -17.20 5.33 -4.23
CA TYR A 133 -16.71 4.54 -3.12
C TYR A 133 -17.44 3.19 -2.99
N LYS A 134 -18.77 3.14 -3.21
CA LYS A 134 -19.51 1.87 -3.18
C LYS A 134 -18.99 0.87 -4.20
N VAL A 135 -18.69 1.34 -5.42
CA VAL A 135 -18.09 0.51 -6.49
C VAL A 135 -16.68 0.07 -6.09
N LEU A 136 -15.86 0.99 -5.59
CA LEU A 136 -14.51 0.73 -5.12
C LEU A 136 -14.48 -0.32 -4.00
N LEU A 137 -15.29 -0.13 -2.96
CA LEU A 137 -15.38 -1.03 -1.81
C LEU A 137 -15.77 -2.44 -2.24
N SER A 138 -16.73 -2.56 -3.16
CA SER A 138 -17.17 -3.87 -3.67
C SER A 138 -16.05 -4.58 -4.43
N LYS A 139 -15.32 -3.87 -5.31
CA LYS A 139 -14.15 -4.42 -6.01
C LYS A 139 -13.07 -4.87 -5.02
N ILE A 140 -12.77 -4.04 -4.01
CA ILE A 140 -11.75 -4.36 -3.01
C ILE A 140 -12.13 -5.56 -2.16
N LYS A 141 -13.40 -5.66 -1.73
CA LYS A 141 -13.89 -6.83 -1.00
C LYS A 141 -13.74 -8.11 -1.83
N ILE A 142 -14.07 -8.08 -3.13
CA ILE A 142 -13.92 -9.23 -4.02
C ILE A 142 -12.45 -9.67 -4.12
N ILE A 143 -11.53 -8.77 -4.46
CA ILE A 143 -10.10 -9.12 -4.64
C ILE A 143 -9.42 -9.52 -3.34
N ALA A 144 -9.94 -9.05 -2.19
CA ALA A 144 -9.44 -9.40 -0.86
C ALA A 144 -10.13 -10.63 -0.25
N ASN A 145 -11.02 -11.29 -1.01
CA ASN A 145 -11.83 -12.45 -0.59
C ASN A 145 -12.69 -12.19 0.66
N MET A 146 -13.38 -11.06 0.67
CA MET A 146 -14.29 -10.59 1.73
C MET A 146 -15.75 -10.66 1.24
N ASP A 147 -16.70 -10.72 2.18
CA ASP A 147 -18.13 -10.79 1.86
C ASP A 147 -18.70 -9.41 1.50
N ILE A 148 -19.15 -9.26 0.25
CA ILE A 148 -19.76 -8.04 -0.28
C ILE A 148 -21.18 -7.79 0.27
N THR A 149 -21.86 -8.82 0.74
CA THR A 149 -23.23 -8.75 1.28
C THR A 149 -23.22 -8.32 2.75
N GLU A 150 -22.17 -8.66 3.49
CA GLU A 150 -21.98 -8.23 4.87
C GLU A 150 -21.35 -6.84 4.93
N LYS A 151 -21.96 -5.95 5.71
CA LYS A 151 -21.57 -4.53 5.86
C LYS A 151 -21.58 -4.05 7.32
N ARG A 152 -22.14 -4.85 8.23
CA ARG A 152 -22.39 -4.50 9.63
C ARG A 152 -21.26 -4.96 10.55
N ARG A 153 -20.46 -5.92 10.12
CA ARG A 153 -19.35 -6.48 10.90
C ARG A 153 -18.01 -6.04 10.32
N PRO A 154 -16.98 -5.87 11.17
CA PRO A 154 -15.62 -5.75 10.67
C PRO A 154 -15.24 -6.97 9.83
N GLN A 155 -14.46 -6.74 8.77
CA GLN A 155 -13.96 -7.80 7.92
C GLN A 155 -12.48 -7.57 7.63
N ASP A 156 -11.73 -8.65 7.54
CA ASP A 156 -10.32 -8.63 7.17
C ASP A 156 -10.08 -9.54 5.96
N GLY A 157 -9.28 -9.06 5.02
CA GLY A 157 -8.95 -9.74 3.79
C GLY A 157 -7.47 -9.60 3.44
N LYS A 158 -7.05 -10.35 2.42
CA LYS A 158 -5.69 -10.29 1.88
C LYS A 158 -5.73 -10.18 0.37
N TYR A 159 -4.89 -9.32 -0.18
CA TYR A 159 -4.77 -9.12 -1.60
C TYR A 159 -3.28 -9.09 -1.99
N ASN A 160 -2.87 -9.98 -2.88
CA ASN A 160 -1.52 -9.98 -3.44
C ASN A 160 -1.49 -9.18 -4.74
N LEU A 161 -0.96 -7.95 -4.69
CA LEU A 161 -0.82 -7.08 -5.86
C LEU A 161 0.53 -7.33 -6.54
N LYS A 162 0.51 -7.54 -7.86
CA LYS A 162 1.73 -7.60 -8.68
C LYS A 162 1.87 -6.30 -9.48
N LEU A 163 2.98 -5.59 -9.29
CA LEU A 163 3.25 -4.32 -9.97
C LEU A 163 4.74 -4.21 -10.30
N ASN A 164 5.07 -3.91 -11.56
CA ASN A 164 6.45 -3.71 -12.05
C ASN A 164 7.43 -4.81 -11.58
N ASN A 165 7.07 -6.08 -11.82
CA ASN A 165 7.80 -7.29 -11.40
C ASN A 165 7.95 -7.51 -9.87
N ASN A 166 7.37 -6.65 -9.04
CA ASN A 166 7.31 -6.83 -7.59
C ASN A 166 5.94 -7.36 -7.16
N SER A 167 5.91 -8.05 -6.02
CA SER A 167 4.69 -8.53 -5.38
C SER A 167 4.55 -7.86 -4.03
N TYR A 168 3.37 -7.33 -3.73
CA TYR A 168 3.04 -6.63 -2.49
C TYR A 168 1.91 -7.39 -1.80
N ASP A 169 2.10 -7.74 -0.52
CA ASP A 169 1.06 -8.38 0.29
C ASP A 169 0.25 -7.27 0.96
N LEU A 170 -1.00 -7.12 0.57
CA LEU A 170 -1.89 -6.08 1.06
C LEU A 170 -2.84 -6.70 2.08
N ARG A 171 -2.83 -6.16 3.31
CA ARG A 171 -3.82 -6.51 4.33
C ARG A 171 -4.94 -5.49 4.28
N VAL A 172 -6.15 -5.97 4.02
CA VAL A 172 -7.33 -5.15 3.84
C VAL A 172 -8.21 -5.32 5.07
N SER A 173 -8.72 -4.22 5.61
CA SER A 173 -9.65 -4.25 6.74
C SER A 173 -10.78 -3.26 6.49
N THR A 174 -12.02 -3.67 6.75
CA THR A 174 -13.19 -2.79 6.72
C THR A 174 -13.91 -2.78 8.05
N ILE A 175 -14.48 -1.63 8.43
CA ILE A 175 -15.30 -1.47 9.63
C ILE A 175 -16.41 -0.45 9.38
N LEU A 176 -17.63 -0.74 9.82
CA LEU A 176 -18.74 0.19 9.70
C LEU A 176 -18.51 1.45 10.56
N THR A 177 -18.67 2.62 9.96
CA THR A 177 -18.68 3.94 10.63
C THR A 177 -20.00 4.66 10.36
N VAL A 178 -20.19 5.85 10.93
CA VAL A 178 -21.41 6.66 10.79
C VAL A 178 -21.82 6.87 9.33
N TYR A 179 -20.85 7.16 8.46
CA TYR A 179 -21.11 7.52 7.06
C TYR A 179 -20.84 6.38 6.06
N GLY A 180 -20.58 5.16 6.56
CA GLY A 180 -20.31 3.98 5.73
C GLY A 180 -19.14 3.15 6.24
N GLU A 181 -18.81 2.08 5.52
CA GLU A 181 -17.66 1.26 5.88
C GLU A 181 -16.37 2.03 5.62
N LYS A 182 -15.54 2.21 6.65
CA LYS A 182 -14.16 2.66 6.52
C LYS A 182 -13.32 1.50 6.02
N LEU A 183 -12.46 1.76 5.05
CA LEU A 183 -11.53 0.81 4.48
C LEU A 183 -10.09 1.24 4.82
N VAL A 184 -9.27 0.28 5.24
CA VAL A 184 -7.82 0.47 5.44
C VAL A 184 -7.08 -0.63 4.69
N ILE A 185 -6.07 -0.24 3.93
CA ILE A 185 -5.15 -1.16 3.24
C ILE A 185 -3.76 -0.93 3.80
N ARG A 186 -3.21 -1.93 4.47
CA ARG A 186 -1.81 -1.92 4.88
C ARG A 186 -0.97 -2.56 3.79
N ILE A 187 0.05 -1.83 3.34
CA ILE A 187 0.97 -2.31 2.32
C ILE A 187 2.13 -2.99 3.03
N LEU A 188 2.21 -4.31 2.88
CA LEU A 188 3.44 -5.01 3.20
C LEU A 188 4.26 -5.07 1.92
N TYR A 189 5.34 -4.30 1.92
CA TYR A 189 6.43 -4.45 0.98
C TYR A 189 7.05 -5.81 1.26
N GLY A 190 6.43 -6.85 0.71
CA GLY A 190 6.91 -8.22 0.74
C GLY A 190 8.34 -8.14 0.24
N MET A 191 9.28 -8.21 1.16
CA MET A 191 10.67 -8.09 0.80
C MET A 191 10.95 -9.36 0.02
N ARG A 192 11.07 -9.24 -1.30
CA ARG A 192 12.14 -9.94 -1.99
C ARG A 192 13.44 -9.35 -1.43
N PHE A 193 13.72 -9.64 -0.15
CA PHE A 193 15.05 -9.57 0.36
C PHE A 193 15.80 -10.54 -0.55
N ASN A 194 16.60 -9.97 -1.43
CA ASN A 194 17.63 -10.72 -2.10
C ASN A 194 18.67 -10.98 -1.01
N PHE A 195 18.42 -12.00 -0.18
CA PHE A 195 19.22 -12.34 0.99
C PHE A 195 20.54 -12.92 0.50
N SER A 196 21.49 -12.04 0.22
CA SER A 196 22.89 -12.42 -0.02
C SER A 196 23.71 -12.17 1.24
N LEU A 197 24.69 -13.04 1.50
CA LEU A 197 25.71 -12.81 2.51
C LEU A 197 26.54 -11.54 2.21
N ASP A 198 26.60 -11.10 0.95
CA ASP A 198 27.32 -9.89 0.55
C ASP A 198 26.62 -8.61 1.04
N LYS A 199 25.31 -8.68 1.32
CA LYS A 199 24.48 -7.53 1.71
C LYS A 199 24.34 -7.35 3.22
N ILE A 200 24.82 -8.30 4.02
CA ILE A 200 24.80 -8.21 5.48
C ILE A 200 26.08 -7.58 6.06
N HIS A 201 26.88 -6.92 5.21
CA HIS A 201 28.06 -6.12 5.57
C HIS A 201 29.06 -6.83 6.49
N LEU A 202 29.24 -8.14 6.29
CA LEU A 202 30.28 -8.90 6.98
C LEU A 202 31.66 -8.47 6.47
N THR A 203 32.62 -8.36 7.38
CA THR A 203 34.02 -8.29 6.98
C THR A 203 34.45 -9.58 6.27
N GLU A 204 35.46 -9.50 5.41
CA GLU A 204 35.96 -10.66 4.67
C GLU A 204 36.34 -11.83 5.61
N TYR A 205 36.96 -11.51 6.75
CA TYR A 205 37.28 -12.49 7.79
C TYR A 205 36.03 -13.18 8.37
N GLN A 206 34.99 -12.41 8.69
CA GLN A 206 33.72 -12.95 9.22
C GLN A 206 33.00 -13.80 8.17
N LEU A 207 32.96 -13.34 6.91
CA LEU A 207 32.34 -14.06 5.81
C LEU A 207 33.03 -15.42 5.61
N LYS A 208 34.37 -15.45 5.55
CA LYS A 208 35.15 -16.70 5.42
C LYS A 208 34.89 -17.67 6.58
N LYS A 209 34.79 -17.14 7.82
CA LYS A 209 34.47 -17.95 8.99
C LYS A 209 33.05 -18.51 8.92
N LEU A 210 32.07 -17.70 8.51
CA LEU A 210 30.68 -18.12 8.34
C LEU A 210 30.55 -19.20 7.25
N MET A 211 31.17 -18.99 6.09
CA MET A 211 31.19 -19.97 4.99
C MET A 211 31.74 -21.33 5.43
N ARG A 212 32.80 -21.32 6.25
CA ARG A 212 33.32 -22.55 6.86
C ARG A 212 32.29 -23.20 7.79
N ILE A 213 31.63 -22.43 8.65
CA ILE A 213 30.61 -22.96 9.59
C ILE A 213 29.44 -23.61 8.84
N ILE A 214 28.91 -22.96 7.81
CA ILE A 214 27.73 -23.46 7.07
C ILE A 214 28.08 -24.63 6.13
N SER A 215 29.36 -24.86 5.85
CA SER A 215 29.84 -26.00 5.06
C SER A 215 29.85 -27.34 5.81
N PHE A 216 29.74 -27.32 7.15
CA PHE A 216 29.70 -28.55 7.93
C PHE A 216 28.40 -29.33 7.68
N LYS A 217 28.51 -30.64 7.44
CA LYS A 217 27.37 -31.52 7.15
C LYS A 217 26.39 -31.66 8.32
N ASN A 218 26.85 -31.49 9.55
CA ASN A 218 26.05 -31.60 10.76
C ASN A 218 26.56 -30.61 11.81
N GLY A 219 25.65 -30.05 12.61
CA GLY A 219 25.98 -29.12 13.70
C GLY A 219 24.80 -28.27 14.10
N LEU A 220 24.98 -27.48 15.15
CA LEU A 220 24.01 -26.47 15.59
C LEU A 220 24.64 -25.08 15.45
N VAL A 221 23.98 -24.21 14.69
CA VAL A 221 24.35 -22.80 14.55
C VAL A 221 23.31 -21.97 15.27
N ILE A 222 23.75 -21.14 16.22
CA ILE A 222 22.88 -20.25 16.99
C ILE A 222 23.18 -18.81 16.58
N ILE A 223 22.15 -18.09 16.16
CA ILE A 223 22.21 -16.65 15.89
C ILE A 223 21.44 -15.95 17.01
N ASN A 224 22.14 -15.10 17.77
CA ASN A 224 21.57 -14.37 18.90
C ASN A 224 21.78 -12.86 18.74
N GLY A 225 20.94 -12.07 19.41
CA GLY A 225 20.91 -10.61 19.39
C GLY A 225 19.54 -10.08 19.80
N PRO A 226 19.40 -8.78 20.13
CA PRO A 226 18.12 -8.17 20.49
C PRO A 226 17.15 -8.12 19.30
N THR A 227 15.90 -7.76 19.55
CA THR A 227 14.91 -7.54 18.48
C THR A 227 15.39 -6.45 17.52
N GLY A 228 15.22 -6.69 16.21
CA GLY A 228 15.68 -5.76 15.17
C GLY A 228 17.17 -5.83 14.81
N SER A 229 17.96 -6.71 15.44
CA SER A 229 19.41 -6.82 15.17
C SER A 229 19.77 -7.57 13.87
N GLY A 230 18.80 -7.82 12.98
CA GLY A 230 19.04 -8.52 11.70
C GLY A 230 19.14 -10.05 11.77
N LYS A 231 18.79 -10.71 12.89
CA LYS A 231 18.88 -12.18 13.04
C LYS A 231 18.18 -12.95 11.92
N SER A 232 16.91 -12.63 11.67
CA SER A 232 16.13 -13.25 10.59
C SER A 232 16.84 -13.03 9.25
N THR A 233 17.26 -11.80 8.96
CA THR A 233 17.97 -11.45 7.73
C THR A 233 19.24 -12.28 7.53
N THR A 234 20.09 -12.39 8.54
CA THR A 234 21.31 -13.21 8.47
C THR A 234 20.97 -14.69 8.21
N LEU A 235 19.96 -15.21 8.90
CA LEU A 235 19.56 -16.61 8.79
C LEU A 235 18.95 -16.93 7.41
N TYR A 236 18.10 -16.06 6.88
CA TYR A 236 17.57 -16.17 5.54
C TYR A 236 18.68 -16.08 4.48
N SER A 237 19.71 -15.22 4.65
CA SER A 237 20.87 -15.17 3.75
C SER A 237 21.69 -16.46 3.76
N ILE A 238 21.89 -17.06 4.94
CA ILE A 238 22.56 -18.36 5.08
C ILE A 238 21.77 -19.44 4.35
N LEU A 239 20.45 -19.53 4.62
CA LEU A 239 19.57 -20.52 3.99
C LEU A 239 19.58 -20.39 2.47
N GLN A 240 19.53 -19.16 1.94
CA GLN A 240 19.58 -18.92 0.51
C GLN A 240 20.94 -19.30 -0.11
N THR A 241 22.04 -19.13 0.62
CA THR A 241 23.40 -19.50 0.15
C THR A 241 23.59 -21.01 0.04
N ILE A 242 22.99 -21.78 0.94
CA ILE A 242 23.08 -23.26 0.94
C ILE A 242 21.94 -23.93 0.17
N ASN A 243 20.99 -23.16 -0.37
CA ASN A 243 19.83 -23.68 -1.10
C ASN A 243 20.25 -24.22 -2.47
N ASN A 244 20.38 -25.53 -2.58
CA ASN A 244 20.64 -26.25 -3.82
C ASN A 244 19.80 -27.55 -3.87
N GLU A 245 19.71 -28.15 -5.05
CA GLU A 245 18.86 -29.32 -5.29
C GLU A 245 19.31 -30.58 -4.52
N GLU A 246 20.55 -30.62 -4.04
CA GLU A 246 21.10 -31.77 -3.30
C GLU A 246 20.74 -31.75 -1.80
N ILE A 247 20.23 -30.62 -1.28
CA ILE A 247 19.99 -30.41 0.16
C ILE A 247 18.51 -30.17 0.43
N ASN A 248 17.86 -31.09 1.17
CA ASN A 248 16.51 -30.86 1.67
C ASN A 248 16.53 -29.93 2.89
N ILE A 249 16.05 -28.69 2.72
CA ILE A 249 15.96 -27.69 3.77
C ILE A 249 14.52 -27.59 4.26
N THR A 250 14.30 -27.69 5.58
CA THR A 250 12.99 -27.47 6.20
C THR A 250 13.10 -26.51 7.40
N THR A 251 12.19 -25.55 7.47
CA THR A 251 12.19 -24.51 8.52
C THR A 251 10.88 -24.51 9.31
N LEU A 252 10.96 -24.11 10.58
CA LEU A 252 9.81 -23.92 11.46
C LEU A 252 9.83 -22.51 12.06
N GLU A 253 8.81 -21.70 11.77
CA GLU A 253 8.81 -20.25 11.99
C GLU A 253 7.51 -19.75 12.64
N ASP A 254 7.54 -18.64 13.39
CA ASP A 254 6.37 -18.03 14.04
C ASP A 254 6.22 -16.53 13.71
N PRO A 255 5.53 -16.16 12.60
CA PRO A 255 5.22 -16.96 11.41
C PRO A 255 6.36 -16.90 10.37
N VAL A 256 6.18 -17.55 9.22
CA VAL A 256 7.08 -17.37 8.07
C VAL A 256 7.09 -15.90 7.62
N GLU A 257 8.27 -15.28 7.60
CA GLU A 257 8.44 -13.85 7.29
C GLU A 257 8.59 -13.60 5.79
N VAL A 258 9.36 -14.45 5.11
CA VAL A 258 9.60 -14.39 3.65
C VAL A 258 9.64 -15.80 3.07
N ILE A 259 9.08 -15.97 1.87
CA ILE A 259 9.10 -17.23 1.13
C ILE A 259 10.41 -17.34 0.34
N ILE A 260 11.20 -18.40 0.58
CA ILE A 260 12.36 -18.78 -0.22
C ILE A 260 11.95 -19.95 -1.15
N PRO A 261 11.98 -19.75 -2.48
CA PRO A 261 11.79 -20.85 -3.42
C PRO A 261 12.81 -21.97 -3.21
N GLY A 262 12.35 -23.23 -3.21
CA GLY A 262 13.20 -24.41 -3.00
C GLY A 262 13.35 -24.84 -1.54
N ILE A 263 12.82 -24.08 -0.57
CA ILE A 263 12.85 -24.43 0.85
C ILE A 263 11.45 -24.75 1.37
N ASN A 264 11.34 -25.84 2.14
CA ASN A 264 10.08 -26.20 2.80
C ASN A 264 9.92 -25.36 4.08
N GLN A 265 8.97 -24.43 4.12
CA GLN A 265 8.77 -23.53 5.26
C GLN A 265 7.43 -23.78 5.96
N ILE A 266 7.49 -24.07 7.26
CA ILE A 266 6.33 -24.39 8.09
C ILE A 266 6.11 -23.25 9.08
N SER A 267 4.92 -22.65 9.07
CA SER A 267 4.51 -21.73 10.13
C SER A 267 3.94 -22.50 11.33
N LEU A 268 4.22 -22.03 12.55
CA LEU A 268 3.57 -22.56 13.75
C LEU A 268 2.06 -22.44 13.64
N ASN A 269 1.37 -23.49 14.10
CA ASN A 269 -0.08 -23.53 14.17
C ASN A 269 -0.50 -24.14 15.51
N ARG A 270 -0.60 -23.29 16.53
CA ARG A 270 -0.96 -23.70 17.89
C ARG A 270 -2.35 -24.32 17.97
N LYS A 271 -3.28 -23.92 17.10
CA LYS A 271 -4.63 -24.52 17.02
C LYS A 271 -4.61 -25.96 16.51
N ALA A 272 -3.64 -26.29 15.65
CA ALA A 272 -3.43 -27.63 15.11
C ALA A 272 -2.37 -28.43 15.87
N ASN A 273 -1.96 -27.99 17.08
CA ASN A 273 -0.89 -28.59 17.89
C ASN A 273 0.49 -28.67 17.19
N ILE A 274 0.78 -27.72 16.29
CA ILE A 274 2.10 -27.54 15.68
C ILE A 274 2.81 -26.38 16.40
N ASP A 275 3.56 -26.73 17.45
CA ASP A 275 4.47 -25.83 18.17
C ASP A 275 5.94 -26.17 17.83
N PHE A 276 6.91 -25.47 18.43
CA PHE A 276 8.33 -25.74 18.15
C PHE A 276 8.74 -27.16 18.49
N ALA A 277 8.26 -27.72 19.60
CA ALA A 277 8.64 -29.05 20.04
C ALA A 277 8.01 -30.15 19.17
N THR A 278 6.71 -30.04 18.88
CA THR A 278 6.00 -31.02 18.05
C THR A 278 6.39 -30.90 16.58
N GLY A 279 6.56 -29.67 16.09
CA GLY A 279 7.00 -29.38 14.73
C GLY A 279 8.42 -29.88 14.48
N LEU A 280 9.38 -29.61 15.38
CA LEU A 280 10.76 -30.08 15.23
C LEU A 280 10.83 -31.61 15.21
N ARG A 281 10.12 -32.29 16.13
CA ARG A 281 10.03 -33.77 16.13
C ARG A 281 9.47 -34.32 14.82
N SER A 282 8.50 -33.62 14.22
CA SER A 282 7.89 -34.01 12.95
C SER A 282 8.87 -33.84 11.79
N ILE A 283 9.62 -32.73 11.76
CA ILE A 283 10.68 -32.47 10.77
C ILE A 283 11.79 -33.53 10.84
N LEU A 284 12.14 -34.04 12.02
CA LEU A 284 13.14 -35.13 12.16
C LEU A 284 12.76 -36.39 11.36
N ARG A 285 11.46 -36.63 11.12
CA ARG A 285 10.96 -37.81 10.41
C ARG A 285 10.84 -37.60 8.89
N GLN A 286 11.11 -36.40 8.40
CA GLN A 286 10.95 -36.01 6.98
C GLN A 286 12.26 -36.10 6.16
N ASN A 287 13.30 -36.74 6.69
CA ASN A 287 14.62 -36.84 6.05
C ASN A 287 15.17 -35.46 5.62
N THR A 288 15.12 -34.49 6.55
CA THR A 288 15.60 -33.11 6.36
C THR A 288 17.08 -32.97 6.72
N SER A 289 17.85 -32.34 5.83
CA SER A 289 19.30 -32.11 5.95
C SER A 289 19.65 -30.86 6.78
N VAL A 290 18.91 -29.76 6.66
CA VAL A 290 19.16 -28.50 7.39
C VAL A 290 17.89 -27.98 8.06
N ARG A 291 18.01 -27.53 9.31
CA ARG A 291 16.88 -27.12 10.17
C ARG A 291 17.05 -25.69 10.68
N LYS A 292 15.95 -24.95 10.68
CA LYS A 292 15.84 -23.61 11.29
C LYS A 292 14.76 -23.62 12.37
N GLU A 293 15.12 -23.10 13.54
CA GLU A 293 14.21 -22.67 14.60
C GLU A 293 14.43 -21.17 14.83
N SER A 294 13.36 -20.38 14.85
CA SER A 294 13.43 -18.94 15.13
C SER A 294 12.43 -18.56 16.21
N ARG A 295 12.95 -18.20 17.39
CA ARG A 295 12.15 -17.63 18.48
C ARG A 295 12.32 -16.11 18.45
N ARG A 296 11.20 -15.38 18.48
CA ARG A 296 11.20 -13.91 18.64
C ARG A 296 11.47 -13.53 20.08
#